data_AF-A0A7H2BJD5-F1
#
_entry.id   AF-A0A7H2BJD5-F1
#
_cell.length_a   1.000
_cell.length_b   1.000
_cell.length_c   1.000
_cell.angle_alpha   90.00
_cell.angle_beta   90.00
_cell.angle_gamma   90.00
#
_symmetry.space_group_name_H-M   'P 1'
#
loop_
_entity.id
_entity.type
_entity.pdbx_description
1 polymer ?
#
loop_
_entity_poly.entity_id
_entity_poly.type
_entity_poly.pdbx_seq_one_letter_code
_entity_poly.pdbx_strand_id
1 'polypeptide(L)'
;MQKFSFGQKVATLSALSLATIAGFTPAQAYPANWWSYSPSSSSSSYQPAASSFTPAASNSRAADPSSSTADSDGDGIPNSWETNGYDYDGDGQVDLDFPAWGANPNKKDLFVEMDYMPDLLASQSELDTIVRTFANYPVNSPDGSRGINLHLDAGDAYAKYDLGGGNEIDYQALRNEQTVGQLRQENSDPARNGIFHYMVFGDYYTDAPGSSGIAQIDGLNFAVTLGPQYWGNNVSSNTYVGTFIHELGHNLGLYHGGDDDVNFKPNYFSIMNYRYQIQGVPRTDGSKYFGYSTQQYDTLNEHAIHEENGLGSNSHGFLYDYDSRAVADAPIDFNDNGTIDNGAVQTDVNNDGELGRLTAQNDLAAIRFQARAHQGYRYSVERPEVTKNELTADMAREHGLLD
;
A
#
# COMPACT_ATOMS: atom_id res chain seq x y z
N MET A 1 -24.09 47.20 36.04
CA MET A 1 -22.63 47.43 36.20
C MET A 1 -22.09 46.47 37.24
N GLN A 2 -21.01 45.76 36.90
CA GLN A 2 -20.34 44.72 37.70
C GLN A 2 -19.87 45.21 39.08
N LYS A 3 -19.81 44.30 40.07
CA LYS A 3 -18.55 43.79 40.66
C LYS A 3 -18.77 42.70 41.74
N PHE A 4 -17.77 41.81 41.79
CA PHE A 4 -17.55 40.59 42.56
C PHE A 4 -17.69 40.67 44.10
N SER A 5 -17.95 39.53 44.77
CA SER A 5 -17.02 38.91 45.74
C SER A 5 -17.53 37.56 46.31
N PHE A 6 -16.56 36.72 46.69
CA PHE A 6 -16.53 35.36 47.23
C PHE A 6 -17.38 35.08 48.49
N GLY A 7 -17.76 33.81 48.65
CA GLY A 7 -18.16 33.20 49.92
C GLY A 7 -17.90 31.69 49.95
N GLN A 8 -16.90 31.26 50.73
CA GLN A 8 -16.66 29.86 51.11
C GLN A 8 -17.85 29.32 51.93
N LYS A 9 -18.14 28.01 51.80
CA LYS A 9 -18.55 27.17 52.94
C LYS A 9 -18.19 25.70 52.71
N VAL A 10 -17.72 25.11 53.79
CA VAL A 10 -17.11 23.80 54.00
C VAL A 10 -18.18 22.70 54.11
N ALA A 11 -17.88 21.50 53.61
CA ALA A 11 -18.43 20.25 54.15
C ALA A 11 -17.42 19.11 53.97
N THR A 12 -16.95 18.62 55.10
CA THR A 12 -16.12 17.42 55.34
C THR A 12 -16.81 16.12 54.95
N LEU A 13 -16.06 15.14 54.42
CA LEU A 13 -16.30 13.72 54.70
C LEU A 13 -15.01 12.88 54.57
N SER A 14 -14.56 12.42 55.74
CA SER A 14 -14.00 11.10 56.09
C SER A 14 -12.92 10.44 55.23
N ALA A 15 -11.77 10.24 55.89
CA ALA A 15 -10.74 9.28 55.57
C ALA A 15 -11.27 7.83 55.56
N LEU A 16 -10.81 7.04 54.60
CA LEU A 16 -10.71 5.60 54.70
C LEU A 16 -9.33 5.13 54.21
N SER A 17 -8.84 4.17 54.98
CA SER A 17 -7.53 3.55 55.11
C SER A 17 -6.84 3.07 53.82
N LEU A 18 -5.51 3.13 53.88
CA LEU A 18 -4.57 2.36 53.06
C LEU A 18 -4.95 0.87 53.01
N ALA A 19 -4.97 0.33 51.80
CA ALA A 19 -4.68 -1.08 51.54
C ALA A 19 -3.61 -1.12 50.44
N THR A 20 -2.41 -1.51 50.83
CA THR A 20 -1.32 -1.91 49.95
C THR A 20 -1.74 -3.17 49.22
N ILE A 21 -1.79 -3.16 47.89
CA ILE A 21 -1.79 -4.38 47.08
C ILE A 21 -0.53 -4.37 46.24
N ALA A 22 0.42 -5.20 46.66
CA ALA A 22 1.49 -5.68 45.82
C ALA A 22 0.94 -6.77 44.89
N GLY A 23 1.37 -6.76 43.63
CA GLY A 23 1.08 -7.83 42.66
C GLY A 23 0.78 -7.29 41.27
N PHE A 24 1.74 -6.66 40.61
CA PHE A 24 1.74 -6.59 39.15
C PHE A 24 2.36 -7.89 38.64
N THR A 25 1.54 -8.73 38.02
CA THR A 25 1.97 -9.81 37.13
C THR A 25 1.65 -9.36 35.70
N PRO A 26 2.62 -9.23 34.78
CA PRO A 26 2.32 -9.12 33.37
C PRO A 26 2.28 -10.52 32.77
N ALA A 27 1.10 -10.94 32.32
CA ALA A 27 0.88 -11.99 31.33
C ALA A 27 -0.64 -12.09 31.13
N GLN A 28 -1.21 -11.15 30.38
CA GLN A 28 -2.49 -11.43 29.73
C GLN A 28 -2.17 -11.81 28.29
N ALA A 29 -2.09 -13.12 28.07
CA ALA A 29 -2.22 -13.71 26.76
C ALA A 29 -3.49 -13.15 26.10
N TYR A 30 -3.33 -12.49 24.97
CA TYR A 30 -4.44 -12.08 24.11
C TYR A 30 -5.11 -13.34 23.55
N PRO A 31 -6.45 -13.37 23.40
CA PRO A 31 -7.14 -14.54 22.87
C PRO A 31 -6.75 -14.76 21.41
N ALA A 32 -5.97 -15.81 21.17
CA ALA A 32 -5.68 -16.34 19.84
C ALA A 32 -6.93 -17.02 19.28
N ASN A 33 -7.55 -16.45 18.23
CA ASN A 33 -8.44 -17.15 17.29
C ASN A 33 -9.11 -16.25 16.23
N TRP A 34 -8.38 -15.58 15.32
CA TRP A 34 -9.01 -14.95 14.13
C TRP A 34 -8.26 -15.14 12.78
N TRP A 35 -7.33 -16.08 12.69
CA TRP A 35 -6.61 -16.37 11.43
C TRP A 35 -6.78 -17.83 11.00
N SER A 36 -7.82 -18.13 10.22
CA SER A 36 -7.81 -19.30 9.32
C SER A 36 -8.90 -19.15 8.25
N TYR A 37 -8.54 -18.61 7.09
CA TYR A 37 -9.33 -18.80 5.88
C TYR A 37 -8.43 -19.29 4.75
N SER A 38 -8.43 -20.62 4.53
CA SER A 38 -7.83 -21.22 3.34
C SER A 38 -8.88 -21.26 2.23
N PRO A 39 -8.68 -20.62 1.07
CA PRO A 39 -9.57 -20.84 -0.08
C PRO A 39 -9.27 -22.21 -0.69
N SER A 40 -10.27 -23.09 -0.67
CA SER A 40 -10.24 -24.37 -1.37
C SER A 40 -10.45 -24.16 -2.87
N SER A 41 -9.44 -24.53 -3.67
CA SER A 41 -9.52 -24.54 -5.13
C SER A 41 -10.39 -25.71 -5.61
N SER A 42 -11.52 -25.43 -6.27
CA SER A 42 -12.26 -26.44 -7.03
C SER A 42 -12.13 -26.17 -8.53
N SER A 43 -11.34 -26.98 -9.20
CA SER A 43 -11.16 -26.96 -10.66
C SER A 43 -12.35 -27.66 -11.35
N SER A 44 -13.16 -26.91 -12.09
CA SER A 44 -14.15 -27.47 -13.02
C SER A 44 -13.67 -27.27 -14.45
N SER A 45 -13.37 -28.38 -15.13
CA SER A 45 -12.91 -28.41 -16.52
C SER A 45 -14.08 -28.17 -17.48
N TYR A 46 -14.07 -27.03 -18.18
CA TYR A 46 -14.94 -26.78 -19.32
C TYR A 46 -14.08 -26.48 -20.56
N GLN A 47 -14.25 -27.28 -21.62
CA GLN A 47 -13.60 -27.12 -22.92
C GLN A 47 -14.64 -26.64 -23.94
N PRO A 48 -14.41 -25.55 -24.69
CA PRO A 48 -15.12 -25.30 -25.93
C PRO A 48 -14.23 -25.52 -27.16
N ALA A 49 -14.90 -25.98 -28.22
CA ALA A 49 -14.33 -26.47 -29.46
C ALA A 49 -13.68 -25.38 -30.34
N ALA A 50 -12.64 -25.79 -31.06
CA ALA A 50 -11.94 -24.99 -32.07
C ALA A 50 -12.86 -24.67 -33.27
N SER A 51 -12.86 -23.40 -33.69
CA SER A 51 -13.27 -23.02 -35.04
C SER A 51 -12.22 -22.09 -35.65
N SER A 52 -11.68 -22.54 -36.78
CA SER A 52 -10.64 -21.88 -37.55
C SER A 52 -11.24 -20.80 -38.45
N PHE A 53 -10.80 -19.55 -38.30
CA PHE A 53 -11.00 -18.49 -39.28
C PHE A 53 -9.65 -17.93 -39.71
N THR A 54 -9.36 -18.04 -41.00
CA THR A 54 -8.20 -17.43 -41.67
C THR A 54 -8.47 -15.96 -41.98
N PRO A 55 -7.60 -14.99 -41.66
CA PRO A 55 -7.77 -13.61 -42.10
C PRO A 55 -7.30 -13.43 -43.55
N ALA A 56 -8.10 -12.70 -44.33
CA ALA A 56 -7.70 -12.18 -45.63
C ALA A 56 -6.76 -10.98 -45.45
N ALA A 57 -5.66 -10.97 -46.21
CA ALA A 57 -4.65 -9.93 -46.21
C ALA A 57 -5.17 -8.60 -46.77
N SER A 58 -4.77 -7.48 -46.14
CA SER A 58 -4.67 -6.19 -46.83
C SER A 58 -3.45 -5.42 -46.34
N ASN A 59 -2.62 -5.01 -47.29
CA ASN A 59 -1.38 -4.27 -47.13
C ASN A 59 -1.63 -2.85 -46.57
N SER A 60 -0.93 -2.48 -45.50
CA SER A 60 -0.49 -1.10 -45.29
C SER A 60 0.88 -1.09 -44.60
N ARG A 61 1.63 -0.02 -44.86
CA ARG A 61 3.09 0.13 -44.78
C ARG A 61 3.73 -0.36 -43.47
N ALA A 62 4.82 -1.12 -43.62
CA ALA A 62 5.70 -1.51 -42.52
C ALA A 62 6.28 -0.26 -41.84
N ALA A 63 5.81 0.03 -40.64
CA ALA A 63 6.58 0.78 -39.66
C ALA A 63 7.78 -0.09 -39.24
N ASP A 64 8.94 0.55 -39.09
CA ASP A 64 10.15 -0.07 -38.53
C ASP A 64 9.82 -0.63 -37.13
N PRO A 65 9.87 -1.96 -36.92
CA PRO A 65 9.43 -2.57 -35.67
C PRO A 65 10.42 -2.41 -34.51
N SER A 66 11.50 -1.63 -34.68
CA SER A 66 12.56 -1.49 -33.67
C SER A 66 12.49 -0.22 -32.81
N SER A 67 11.72 0.80 -33.19
CA SER A 67 11.59 2.04 -32.41
C SER A 67 10.29 2.17 -31.61
N SER A 68 9.30 1.31 -31.84
CA SER A 68 7.97 1.38 -31.21
C SER A 68 7.82 0.53 -29.94
N THR A 69 8.89 -0.14 -29.50
CA THR A 69 8.88 -1.03 -28.31
C THR A 69 10.07 -0.84 -27.39
N ALA A 70 10.93 0.15 -27.66
CA ALA A 70 12.03 0.47 -26.75
C ALA A 70 11.46 1.11 -25.49
N ASP A 71 11.88 0.62 -24.34
CA ASP A 71 11.55 1.11 -23.00
C ASP A 71 12.88 1.12 -22.25
N SER A 72 13.46 2.31 -22.06
CA SER A 72 14.85 2.44 -21.62
C SER A 72 15.01 2.42 -20.11
N ASP A 73 13.99 2.80 -19.35
CA ASP A 73 14.02 2.74 -17.89
C ASP A 73 13.31 1.52 -17.32
N GLY A 74 12.53 0.79 -18.13
CA GLY A 74 11.89 -0.48 -17.78
C GLY A 74 10.62 -0.29 -16.93
N ASP A 75 9.84 0.75 -17.15
CA ASP A 75 8.54 0.96 -16.50
C ASP A 75 7.34 0.41 -17.30
N GLY A 76 7.58 -0.11 -18.51
CA GLY A 76 6.57 -0.68 -19.38
C GLY A 76 5.87 0.32 -20.31
N ILE A 77 6.24 1.60 -20.26
CA ILE A 77 5.80 2.62 -21.20
C ILE A 77 6.87 2.75 -22.29
N PRO A 78 6.52 2.64 -23.59
CA PRO A 78 7.51 2.80 -24.64
C PRO A 78 8.04 4.23 -24.71
N ASN A 79 9.35 4.37 -24.93
CA ASN A 79 10.03 5.65 -25.18
C ASN A 79 9.29 6.53 -26.19
N SER A 80 8.70 5.92 -27.23
CA SER A 80 7.96 6.65 -28.25
C SER A 80 6.69 7.31 -27.73
N TRP A 81 6.01 6.70 -26.76
CA TRP A 81 4.82 7.26 -26.13
C TRP A 81 5.20 8.41 -25.20
N GLU A 82 6.22 8.23 -24.40
CA GLU A 82 6.70 9.26 -23.47
C GLU A 82 7.30 10.48 -24.17
N THR A 83 7.75 10.33 -25.43
CA THR A 83 8.29 11.44 -26.23
C THR A 83 7.30 12.09 -27.19
N ASN A 84 6.31 11.34 -27.69
CA ASN A 84 5.41 11.83 -28.74
C ASN A 84 3.92 11.76 -28.37
N GLY A 85 3.58 11.23 -27.21
CA GLY A 85 2.22 10.85 -26.85
C GLY A 85 1.81 9.50 -27.45
N TYR A 86 0.63 9.04 -27.06
CA TYR A 86 0.02 7.80 -27.55
C TYR A 86 -1.29 8.11 -28.29
N ASP A 87 -1.34 7.69 -29.54
CA ASP A 87 -2.51 7.65 -30.41
C ASP A 87 -3.08 6.21 -30.33
N TYR A 88 -4.16 6.07 -29.58
CA TYR A 88 -4.79 4.80 -29.24
C TYR A 88 -5.64 4.25 -30.40
N ASP A 89 -6.35 5.11 -31.12
CA ASP A 89 -7.28 4.69 -32.18
C ASP A 89 -6.69 4.76 -33.60
N GLY A 90 -5.50 5.35 -33.75
CA GLY A 90 -4.76 5.48 -34.99
C GLY A 90 -5.32 6.53 -35.94
N ASP A 91 -6.11 7.50 -35.45
CA ASP A 91 -6.67 8.58 -36.26
C ASP A 91 -5.65 9.69 -36.57
N GLY A 92 -4.47 9.64 -35.95
CA GLY A 92 -3.39 10.62 -36.09
C GLY A 92 -3.44 11.77 -35.08
N GLN A 93 -4.37 11.74 -34.12
CA GLN A 93 -4.41 12.62 -32.96
C GLN A 93 -3.87 11.87 -31.73
N VAL A 94 -3.23 12.62 -30.83
CA VAL A 94 -2.71 12.04 -29.57
C VAL A 94 -3.86 11.98 -28.58
N ASP A 95 -4.15 10.79 -28.05
CA ASP A 95 -5.15 10.56 -27.01
C ASP A 95 -4.55 10.74 -25.60
N LEU A 96 -3.33 10.24 -25.39
CA LEU A 96 -2.61 10.38 -24.12
C LEU A 96 -1.31 11.18 -24.31
N ASP A 97 -1.26 12.39 -23.76
CA ASP A 97 -0.13 13.31 -23.89
C ASP A 97 0.90 13.11 -22.76
N PHE A 98 1.51 11.92 -22.73
CA PHE A 98 2.59 11.59 -21.79
C PHE A 98 3.70 12.65 -21.71
N PRO A 99 4.19 13.24 -22.83
CA PRO A 99 5.17 14.32 -22.76
C PRO A 99 4.67 15.55 -21.99
N ALA A 100 3.41 15.97 -22.20
CA ALA A 100 2.84 17.11 -21.48
C ALA A 100 2.62 16.80 -19.99
N TRP A 101 2.36 15.55 -19.65
CA TRP A 101 2.25 15.09 -18.25
C TRP A 101 3.61 14.90 -17.57
N GLY A 102 4.71 14.95 -18.33
CA GLY A 102 6.07 14.90 -17.80
C GLY A 102 6.65 13.49 -17.69
N ALA A 103 6.14 12.55 -18.48
CA ALA A 103 6.78 11.24 -18.67
C ALA A 103 8.22 11.42 -19.21
N ASN A 104 9.11 10.51 -18.86
CA ASN A 104 10.52 10.58 -19.21
C ASN A 104 11.06 9.17 -19.52
N PRO A 105 11.46 8.90 -20.78
CA PRO A 105 12.00 7.59 -21.18
C PRO A 105 13.22 7.08 -20.42
N ASN A 106 13.84 7.93 -19.62
CA ASN A 106 15.03 7.62 -18.86
C ASN A 106 14.80 7.72 -17.36
N LYS A 107 13.54 7.75 -16.91
CA LYS A 107 13.15 7.75 -15.50
C LYS A 107 11.74 7.19 -15.34
N LYS A 108 11.68 6.03 -14.69
CA LYS A 108 10.45 5.27 -14.44
C LYS A 108 9.27 6.14 -14.03
N ASP A 109 8.19 5.98 -14.74
CA ASP A 109 6.90 6.62 -14.54
C ASP A 109 5.84 5.61 -14.07
N LEU A 110 4.91 6.10 -13.25
CA LEU A 110 3.67 5.42 -12.88
C LEU A 110 2.52 6.39 -12.99
N PHE A 111 1.42 5.95 -13.58
CA PHE A 111 0.21 6.76 -13.75
C PHE A 111 -0.93 6.19 -12.93
N VAL A 112 -1.57 7.04 -12.12
CA VAL A 112 -2.74 6.66 -11.31
C VAL A 112 -3.90 7.61 -11.62
N GLU A 113 -4.99 7.07 -12.12
CA GLU A 113 -6.28 7.75 -12.24
C GLU A 113 -7.12 7.49 -11.01
N MET A 114 -7.61 8.56 -10.39
CA MET A 114 -8.30 8.54 -9.11
C MET A 114 -9.70 9.10 -9.29
N ASP A 115 -10.68 8.21 -9.36
CA ASP A 115 -12.07 8.57 -9.12
C ASP A 115 -12.31 8.68 -7.62
N TYR A 116 -13.30 9.46 -7.22
CA TYR A 116 -13.58 9.68 -5.81
C TYR A 116 -15.06 9.96 -5.57
N MET A 117 -15.55 9.48 -4.44
CA MET A 117 -16.87 9.86 -3.95
C MET A 117 -16.83 11.24 -3.29
N PRO A 118 -17.99 11.93 -3.17
CA PRO A 118 -18.06 13.27 -2.60
C PRO A 118 -17.40 13.34 -1.22
N ASP A 119 -16.58 14.36 -0.99
CA ASP A 119 -15.85 14.63 0.25
C ASP A 119 -14.83 13.55 0.69
N LEU A 120 -14.52 12.56 -0.15
CA LEU A 120 -13.64 11.43 0.21
C LEU A 120 -12.27 11.44 -0.49
N LEU A 121 -12.06 12.33 -1.46
CA LEU A 121 -10.76 12.52 -2.10
C LEU A 121 -9.72 12.99 -1.08
N ALA A 122 -8.53 12.40 -1.13
CA ALA A 122 -7.40 12.87 -0.33
C ALA A 122 -7.08 14.35 -0.62
N SER A 123 -6.61 15.08 0.38
CA SER A 123 -6.16 16.47 0.22
C SER A 123 -4.97 16.55 -0.74
N GLN A 124 -4.81 17.69 -1.41
CA GLN A 124 -3.63 17.95 -2.25
C GLN A 124 -2.31 17.73 -1.49
N SER A 125 -2.27 17.99 -0.17
CA SER A 125 -1.07 17.80 0.66
C SER A 125 -0.73 16.33 0.95
N GLU A 126 -1.73 15.46 1.00
CA GLU A 126 -1.55 14.01 1.12
C GLU A 126 -1.05 13.44 -0.22
N LEU A 127 -1.67 13.85 -1.33
CA LEU A 127 -1.20 13.50 -2.68
C LEU A 127 0.24 13.97 -2.93
N ASP A 128 0.60 15.19 -2.49
CA ASP A 128 1.98 15.69 -2.52
C ASP A 128 2.95 14.80 -1.75
N THR A 129 2.51 14.23 -0.64
CA THR A 129 3.33 13.35 0.21
C THR A 129 3.51 11.98 -0.45
N ILE A 130 2.47 11.45 -1.08
CA ILE A 130 2.51 10.23 -1.89
C ILE A 130 3.53 10.39 -3.04
N VAL A 131 3.37 11.42 -3.88
CA VAL A 131 4.29 11.70 -5.01
C VAL A 131 5.72 11.87 -4.53
N ARG A 132 5.94 12.60 -3.43
CA ARG A 132 7.27 12.80 -2.84
C ARG A 132 7.89 11.50 -2.35
N THR A 133 7.09 10.57 -1.84
CA THR A 133 7.59 9.27 -1.37
C THR A 133 8.19 8.48 -2.53
N PHE A 134 7.50 8.41 -3.67
CA PHE A 134 7.99 7.76 -4.88
C PHE A 134 9.20 8.46 -5.49
N ALA A 135 9.19 9.80 -5.54
CA ALA A 135 10.30 10.60 -6.05
C ALA A 135 11.59 10.44 -5.21
N ASN A 136 11.47 10.10 -3.93
CA ASN A 136 12.60 9.90 -3.03
C ASN A 136 13.12 8.45 -2.99
N TYR A 137 12.49 7.51 -3.72
CA TYR A 137 12.96 6.14 -3.69
C TYR A 137 14.39 6.02 -4.24
N PRO A 138 15.22 5.16 -3.62
CA PRO A 138 16.59 4.94 -4.07
C PRO A 138 16.70 4.11 -5.37
N VAL A 139 15.70 4.17 -6.26
CA VAL A 139 15.73 3.51 -7.57
C VAL A 139 16.57 4.34 -8.52
N ASN A 140 17.52 3.72 -9.24
CA ASN A 140 18.36 4.42 -10.21
C ASN A 140 17.68 4.47 -11.57
N SER A 141 17.89 5.58 -12.27
CA SER A 141 17.33 5.82 -13.60
C SER A 141 18.45 5.90 -14.66
N PRO A 142 18.18 5.55 -15.93
CA PRO A 142 19.16 5.64 -17.01
C PRO A 142 19.83 7.02 -17.18
N ASP A 143 19.13 8.10 -16.85
CA ASP A 143 19.68 9.47 -16.87
C ASP A 143 20.61 9.82 -15.69
N GLY A 144 20.82 8.87 -14.77
CA GLY A 144 21.63 9.05 -13.55
C GLY A 144 20.88 9.71 -12.39
N SER A 145 19.61 10.08 -12.58
CA SER A 145 18.73 10.50 -11.49
C SER A 145 18.24 9.31 -10.66
N ARG A 146 17.47 9.61 -9.61
CA ARG A 146 16.85 8.61 -8.74
C ARG A 146 15.36 8.88 -8.56
N GLY A 147 14.67 7.85 -8.09
CA GLY A 147 13.25 7.89 -7.77
C GLY A 147 12.35 7.50 -8.93
N ILE A 148 11.08 7.33 -8.61
CA ILE A 148 10.01 7.04 -9.56
C ILE A 148 9.16 8.30 -9.70
N ASN A 149 8.82 8.67 -10.93
CA ASN A 149 7.84 9.70 -11.20
C ASN A 149 6.44 9.10 -11.03
N LEU A 150 5.72 9.51 -9.98
CA LEU A 150 4.33 9.14 -9.80
C LEU A 150 3.44 10.28 -10.28
N HIS A 151 2.71 10.04 -11.37
CA HIS A 151 1.76 10.94 -11.99
C HIS A 151 0.37 10.59 -11.48
N LEU A 152 -0.27 11.53 -10.79
CA LEU A 152 -1.60 11.37 -10.23
C LEU A 152 -2.60 12.21 -11.02
N ASP A 153 -3.79 11.66 -11.24
CA ASP A 153 -4.89 12.30 -11.94
C ASP A 153 -6.17 12.23 -11.07
N ALA A 154 -6.55 13.36 -10.52
CA ALA A 154 -7.76 13.60 -9.73
C ALA A 154 -8.76 14.49 -10.50
N GLY A 155 -8.56 14.66 -11.81
CA GLY A 155 -9.32 15.58 -12.65
C GLY A 155 -9.23 17.02 -12.16
N ASP A 156 -10.34 17.75 -12.33
CA ASP A 156 -10.41 19.18 -12.06
C ASP A 156 -10.43 19.54 -10.55
N ALA A 157 -10.45 18.53 -9.65
CA ALA A 157 -10.37 18.74 -8.20
C ALA A 157 -9.11 19.51 -7.80
N TYR A 158 -7.98 19.17 -8.43
CA TYR A 158 -6.70 19.82 -8.20
C TYR A 158 -5.98 20.05 -9.52
N ALA A 159 -5.82 21.31 -9.93
CA ALA A 159 -5.12 21.66 -11.18
C ALA A 159 -3.67 21.13 -11.30
N LYS A 160 -3.05 20.69 -10.19
CA LYS A 160 -1.72 20.04 -10.18
C LYS A 160 -1.79 18.56 -10.61
N TYR A 161 -2.93 17.92 -10.37
CA TYR A 161 -3.19 16.51 -10.60
C TYR A 161 -4.34 16.37 -11.60
N ASP A 162 -4.31 17.15 -12.67
CA ASP A 162 -5.32 17.12 -13.73
C ASP A 162 -4.62 16.67 -15.01
N LEU A 163 -4.76 15.38 -15.33
CA LEU A 163 -4.27 14.78 -16.57
C LEU A 163 -5.44 14.48 -17.52
N GLY A 164 -6.62 15.05 -17.28
CA GLY A 164 -7.82 14.90 -18.12
C GLY A 164 -8.67 13.64 -17.87
N GLY A 165 -8.40 12.89 -16.81
CA GLY A 165 -9.25 11.81 -16.28
C GLY A 165 -9.56 12.06 -14.81
N GLY A 166 -10.01 11.04 -14.07
CA GLY A 166 -10.34 11.15 -12.64
C GLY A 166 -11.56 12.03 -12.38
N ASN A 167 -12.57 11.48 -11.72
CA ASN A 167 -13.87 12.16 -11.59
C ASN A 167 -14.43 12.04 -10.18
N GLU A 168 -15.18 13.08 -9.77
CA GLU A 168 -16.15 12.91 -8.70
C GLU A 168 -17.29 12.02 -9.23
N ILE A 169 -17.46 10.85 -8.65
CA ILE A 169 -18.50 9.89 -9.00
C ILE A 169 -19.64 9.92 -7.98
N ASP A 170 -20.84 9.52 -8.40
CA ASP A 170 -21.97 9.39 -7.48
C ASP A 170 -21.62 8.44 -6.32
N TYR A 171 -22.03 8.82 -5.12
CA TYR A 171 -21.88 7.97 -3.95
C TYR A 171 -22.59 6.63 -4.18
N GLN A 172 -21.84 5.54 -4.00
CA GLN A 172 -22.36 4.18 -4.12
C GLN A 172 -21.58 3.22 -3.25
N ALA A 173 -22.21 2.11 -2.86
CA ALA A 173 -21.50 1.07 -2.15
C ALA A 173 -20.57 0.32 -3.11
N LEU A 174 -19.27 0.32 -2.82
CA LEU A 174 -18.37 -0.64 -3.42
C LEU A 174 -18.71 -2.04 -2.86
N ARG A 175 -18.56 -3.08 -3.66
CA ARG A 175 -18.68 -4.45 -3.14
C ARG A 175 -17.34 -5.05 -2.80
N ASN A 176 -16.41 -4.93 -3.75
CA ASN A 176 -15.04 -5.42 -3.72
C ASN A 176 -14.30 -4.80 -4.92
N GLU A 177 -13.11 -5.30 -5.22
CA GLU A 177 -12.30 -4.85 -6.37
C GLU A 177 -13.05 -4.95 -7.71
N GLN A 178 -13.96 -5.92 -7.91
CA GLN A 178 -14.70 -6.03 -9.17
C GLN A 178 -15.57 -4.81 -9.45
N THR A 179 -16.12 -4.17 -8.40
CA THR A 179 -16.86 -2.91 -8.57
C THR A 179 -15.93 -1.78 -8.98
N VAL A 180 -14.68 -1.75 -8.48
CA VAL A 180 -13.66 -0.80 -8.93
C VAL A 180 -13.37 -0.99 -10.42
N GLY A 181 -13.17 -2.25 -10.86
CA GLY A 181 -12.98 -2.56 -12.26
C GLY A 181 -14.19 -2.30 -13.17
N GLN A 182 -15.41 -2.25 -12.61
CA GLN A 182 -16.62 -1.80 -13.33
C GLN A 182 -16.61 -0.29 -13.50
N LEU A 183 -16.31 0.46 -12.43
CA LEU A 183 -16.21 1.92 -12.49
C LEU A 183 -15.15 2.39 -13.47
N ARG A 184 -14.01 1.69 -13.54
CA ARG A 184 -13.02 1.92 -14.60
C ARG A 184 -13.63 1.87 -16.00
N GLN A 185 -14.45 0.86 -16.29
CA GLN A 185 -15.06 0.70 -17.61
C GLN A 185 -16.11 1.77 -17.91
N GLU A 186 -16.72 2.34 -16.87
CA GLU A 186 -17.77 3.35 -16.98
C GLU A 186 -17.20 4.76 -17.07
N ASN A 187 -16.10 5.05 -16.37
CA ASN A 187 -15.62 6.41 -16.11
C ASN A 187 -14.24 6.72 -16.70
N SER A 188 -13.39 5.72 -16.99
CA SER A 188 -12.02 5.94 -17.51
C SER A 188 -11.98 5.77 -19.03
N ASP A 189 -11.15 6.60 -19.68
CA ASP A 189 -10.92 6.51 -21.12
C ASP A 189 -10.30 5.14 -21.48
N PRO A 190 -10.87 4.40 -22.45
CA PRO A 190 -10.30 3.13 -22.91
C PRO A 190 -8.83 3.21 -23.33
N ALA A 191 -8.32 4.36 -23.79
CA ALA A 191 -6.93 4.58 -24.13
C ALA A 191 -5.98 4.36 -22.94
N ARG A 192 -6.45 4.58 -21.71
CA ARG A 192 -5.70 4.42 -20.46
C ARG A 192 -5.59 2.97 -19.99
N ASN A 193 -6.36 2.05 -20.60
CA ASN A 193 -6.38 0.65 -20.20
C ASN A 193 -5.03 -0.04 -20.41
N GLY A 194 -4.56 -0.72 -19.36
CA GLY A 194 -3.26 -1.37 -19.38
C GLY A 194 -2.07 -0.42 -19.14
N ILE A 195 -2.32 0.87 -18.89
CA ILE A 195 -1.28 1.87 -18.64
C ILE A 195 -1.48 2.51 -17.27
N PHE A 196 -2.68 3.03 -17.01
CA PHE A 196 -3.01 3.64 -15.72
C PHE A 196 -3.41 2.56 -14.71
N HIS A 197 -2.90 2.70 -13.49
CA HIS A 197 -3.56 2.17 -12.31
C HIS A 197 -4.82 3.03 -12.10
N TYR A 198 -5.97 2.40 -11.98
CA TYR A 198 -7.24 3.05 -11.72
C TYR A 198 -7.63 2.80 -10.27
N MET A 199 -8.11 3.83 -9.58
CA MET A 199 -8.53 3.67 -8.20
C MET A 199 -9.72 4.53 -7.83
N VAL A 200 -10.40 4.12 -6.76
CA VAL A 200 -11.52 4.86 -6.19
C VAL A 200 -11.25 5.20 -4.73
N PHE A 201 -11.34 6.48 -4.37
CA PHE A 201 -11.56 6.90 -2.99
C PHE A 201 -13.05 6.73 -2.64
N GLY A 202 -13.38 5.73 -1.85
CA GLY A 202 -14.75 5.36 -1.48
C GLY A 202 -14.99 5.36 0.02
N ASP A 203 -16.24 5.16 0.43
CA ASP A 203 -16.57 5.12 1.87
C ASP A 203 -16.16 3.79 2.49
N TYR A 204 -16.70 2.69 1.95
CA TYR A 204 -16.44 1.32 2.36
C TYR A 204 -16.77 0.35 1.23
N TYR A 205 -16.38 -0.92 1.38
CA TYR A 205 -16.88 -2.00 0.53
C TYR A 205 -17.58 -3.11 1.32
N THR A 206 -18.61 -3.71 0.72
CA THR A 206 -19.54 -4.59 1.46
C THR A 206 -18.97 -5.98 1.78
N ASP A 207 -17.99 -6.49 1.03
CA ASP A 207 -17.40 -7.83 1.28
C ASP A 207 -16.38 -7.86 2.44
N ALA A 208 -15.93 -6.71 2.94
CA ALA A 208 -15.23 -6.57 4.24
C ALA A 208 -15.41 -5.14 4.78
N PRO A 209 -16.59 -4.85 5.36
CA PRO A 209 -16.90 -3.51 5.82
C PRO A 209 -15.92 -3.04 6.90
N GLY A 210 -15.41 -1.83 6.76
CA GLY A 210 -14.47 -1.22 7.69
C GLY A 210 -12.99 -1.44 7.38
N SER A 211 -12.67 -2.24 6.35
CA SER A 211 -11.32 -2.27 5.78
C SER A 211 -10.89 -0.90 5.25
N SER A 212 -9.59 -0.59 5.35
CA SER A 212 -9.00 0.62 4.79
C SER A 212 -8.88 0.59 3.27
N GLY A 213 -8.88 -0.57 2.62
CA GLY A 213 -8.65 -0.66 1.18
C GLY A 213 -8.78 -2.07 0.59
N ILE A 214 -8.68 -2.15 -0.72
CA ILE A 214 -8.68 -3.41 -1.46
C ILE A 214 -7.94 -3.23 -2.78
N ALA A 215 -7.15 -4.21 -3.20
CA ALA A 215 -6.38 -4.12 -4.43
C ALA A 215 -6.27 -5.46 -5.16
N GLN A 216 -6.03 -5.37 -6.46
CA GLN A 216 -5.51 -6.50 -7.22
C GLN A 216 -4.02 -6.67 -6.90
N ILE A 217 -3.60 -7.89 -6.61
CA ILE A 217 -2.19 -8.26 -6.68
C ILE A 217 -1.82 -8.41 -8.13
N ASP A 218 -0.72 -7.79 -8.53
CA ASP A 218 -0.29 -7.74 -9.91
C ASP A 218 -1.37 -7.23 -10.88
N GLY A 219 -2.19 -6.29 -10.44
CA GLY A 219 -3.20 -5.67 -11.27
C GLY A 219 -3.07 -4.15 -11.35
N LEU A 220 -4.14 -3.54 -11.85
CA LEU A 220 -4.19 -2.12 -12.15
C LEU A 220 -5.37 -1.44 -11.45
N ASN A 221 -6.01 -2.10 -10.50
CA ASN A 221 -7.21 -1.59 -9.85
C ASN A 221 -7.12 -1.71 -8.34
N PHE A 222 -7.45 -0.64 -7.62
CA PHE A 222 -7.53 -0.66 -6.17
C PHE A 222 -8.51 0.38 -5.63
N ALA A 223 -8.83 0.34 -4.35
CA ALA A 223 -9.63 1.36 -3.69
C ALA A 223 -9.08 1.68 -2.31
N VAL A 224 -9.21 2.95 -1.92
CA VAL A 224 -8.99 3.42 -0.55
C VAL A 224 -10.36 3.70 0.04
N THR A 225 -10.70 3.02 1.13
CA THR A 225 -12.04 3.05 1.74
C THR A 225 -12.01 3.52 3.19
N LEU A 226 -11.67 4.80 3.35
CA LEU A 226 -11.49 5.46 4.65
C LEU A 226 -12.67 6.36 5.03
N GLY A 227 -13.87 6.06 4.53
CA GLY A 227 -15.01 6.93 4.73
C GLY A 227 -15.64 6.86 6.12
N PRO A 228 -16.55 7.81 6.39
CA PRO A 228 -17.09 8.05 7.71
C PRO A 228 -17.95 6.92 8.25
N GLN A 229 -18.44 6.00 7.40
CA GLN A 229 -19.29 4.89 7.82
C GLN A 229 -18.58 3.96 8.82
N TYR A 230 -17.25 3.81 8.70
CA TYR A 230 -16.45 2.93 9.56
C TYR A 230 -15.22 3.61 10.17
N TRP A 231 -14.59 4.53 9.45
CA TRP A 231 -13.38 5.21 9.92
C TRP A 231 -13.67 6.53 10.65
N GLY A 232 -14.91 7.02 10.56
CA GLY A 232 -15.34 8.29 11.14
C GLY A 232 -14.88 9.50 10.34
N ASN A 233 -15.24 10.70 10.79
CA ASN A 233 -15.05 11.94 10.01
C ASN A 233 -13.64 12.54 10.09
N ASN A 234 -12.75 11.99 10.93
CA ASN A 234 -11.45 12.58 11.25
C ASN A 234 -10.33 11.56 11.08
N VAL A 235 -10.21 11.01 9.86
CA VAL A 235 -9.12 10.10 9.52
C VAL A 235 -7.82 10.90 9.37
N SER A 236 -6.72 10.37 9.89
CA SER A 236 -5.43 11.06 9.85
C SER A 236 -4.83 11.05 8.44
N SER A 237 -4.04 12.08 8.10
CA SER A 237 -3.34 12.12 6.81
C SER A 237 -2.38 10.96 6.60
N ASN A 238 -1.78 10.44 7.68
CA ASN A 238 -0.91 9.26 7.61
C ASN A 238 -1.69 8.02 7.17
N THR A 239 -2.94 7.89 7.59
CA THR A 239 -3.82 6.79 7.19
C THR A 239 -4.13 6.86 5.69
N TYR A 240 -4.47 8.03 5.15
CA TYR A 240 -4.69 8.20 3.70
C TYR A 240 -3.43 7.90 2.89
N VAL A 241 -2.31 8.53 3.24
CA VAL A 241 -1.03 8.35 2.54
C VAL A 241 -0.59 6.90 2.57
N GLY A 242 -0.60 6.30 3.76
CA GLY A 242 -0.11 4.95 3.97
C GLY A 242 -0.97 3.89 3.29
N THR A 243 -2.29 3.98 3.40
CA THR A 243 -3.21 3.06 2.70
C THR A 243 -3.09 3.20 1.19
N PHE A 244 -3.02 4.42 0.63
CA PHE A 244 -2.82 4.57 -0.82
C PHE A 244 -1.55 3.86 -1.30
N ILE A 245 -0.42 4.09 -0.62
CA ILE A 245 0.86 3.48 -1.03
C ILE A 245 0.82 1.96 -0.84
N HIS A 246 0.15 1.47 0.20
CA HIS A 246 -0.06 0.05 0.46
C HIS A 246 -0.85 -0.62 -0.66
N GLU A 247 -2.02 -0.09 -1.01
CA GLU A 247 -2.86 -0.66 -2.07
C GLU A 247 -2.18 -0.59 -3.45
N LEU A 248 -1.46 0.50 -3.73
CA LEU A 248 -0.63 0.58 -4.94
C LEU A 248 0.50 -0.47 -4.92
N GLY A 249 1.01 -0.84 -3.74
CA GLY A 249 2.03 -1.87 -3.58
C GLY A 249 1.53 -3.25 -4.01
N HIS A 250 0.26 -3.57 -3.74
CA HIS A 250 -0.38 -4.79 -4.25
C HIS A 250 -0.46 -4.81 -5.78
N ASN A 251 -0.88 -3.71 -6.39
CA ASN A 251 -0.85 -3.57 -7.85
C ASN A 251 0.55 -3.78 -8.43
N LEU A 252 1.59 -3.37 -7.70
CA LEU A 252 3.00 -3.58 -8.05
C LEU A 252 3.55 -4.95 -7.65
N GLY A 253 2.71 -5.84 -7.11
CA GLY A 253 3.03 -7.25 -6.85
C GLY A 253 3.56 -7.57 -5.46
N LEU A 254 3.45 -6.64 -4.51
CA LEU A 254 3.86 -6.87 -3.12
C LEU A 254 2.72 -7.48 -2.31
N TYR A 255 3.08 -8.38 -1.40
CA TYR A 255 2.18 -8.94 -0.39
C TYR A 255 2.43 -8.28 0.98
N HIS A 256 1.59 -8.57 1.97
CA HIS A 256 1.68 -7.91 3.29
C HIS A 256 3.01 -8.14 4.02
N GLY A 257 3.64 -9.30 3.81
CA GLY A 257 4.97 -9.64 4.31
C GLY A 257 6.08 -9.45 3.27
N GLY A 258 5.77 -8.81 2.15
CA GLY A 258 6.65 -8.59 0.99
C GLY A 258 6.49 -9.68 -0.06
N ASP A 259 7.03 -10.87 0.21
CA ASP A 259 6.96 -12.06 -0.64
C ASP A 259 5.95 -13.12 -0.17
N ASP A 260 5.25 -12.83 0.93
CA ASP A 260 4.21 -13.67 1.52
C ASP A 260 3.13 -12.82 2.22
N ASP A 261 2.08 -13.48 2.72
CA ASP A 261 0.97 -12.83 3.43
C ASP A 261 1.20 -12.67 4.95
N VAL A 262 2.41 -12.94 5.46
CA VAL A 262 2.66 -12.93 6.90
C VAL A 262 2.76 -11.49 7.40
N ASN A 263 1.82 -11.13 8.27
CA ASN A 263 1.69 -9.79 8.85
C ASN A 263 2.60 -9.58 10.06
N PHE A 264 2.75 -8.30 10.45
CA PHE A 264 3.37 -7.88 11.71
C PHE A 264 4.83 -8.32 11.92
N LYS A 265 5.54 -8.68 10.85
CA LYS A 265 6.97 -9.03 10.90
C LYS A 265 7.81 -7.84 11.42
N PRO A 266 8.49 -7.94 12.57
CA PRO A 266 9.23 -6.80 13.11
C PRO A 266 10.47 -6.42 12.30
N ASN A 267 11.02 -7.36 11.52
CA ASN A 267 12.15 -7.15 10.61
C ASN A 267 11.76 -6.60 9.23
N TYR A 268 10.47 -6.40 8.95
CA TYR A 268 10.00 -5.97 7.63
C TYR A 268 9.55 -4.50 7.62
N PHE A 269 10.52 -3.60 7.42
CA PHE A 269 10.36 -2.14 7.42
C PHE A 269 9.77 -1.61 6.11
N SER A 270 8.48 -1.86 5.89
CA SER A 270 7.73 -1.48 4.69
C SER A 270 6.31 -1.08 5.04
N ILE A 271 5.71 -0.17 4.27
CA ILE A 271 4.28 0.19 4.43
C ILE A 271 3.33 -0.98 4.12
N MET A 272 3.81 -2.00 3.40
CA MET A 272 3.08 -3.25 3.17
C MET A 272 2.82 -4.02 4.48
N ASN A 273 3.64 -3.80 5.50
CA ASN A 273 3.41 -4.38 6.82
C ASN A 273 2.32 -3.57 7.55
N TYR A 274 1.22 -4.23 7.94
CA TYR A 274 0.12 -3.57 8.68
C TYR A 274 0.54 -2.85 9.94
N ARG A 275 1.62 -3.28 10.59
CA ARG A 275 2.20 -2.56 11.74
C ARG A 275 2.48 -1.09 11.41
N TYR A 276 2.90 -0.83 10.18
CA TYR A 276 3.36 0.47 9.71
C TYR A 276 2.37 1.16 8.77
N GLN A 277 1.41 0.43 8.20
CA GLN A 277 0.52 0.94 7.14
C GLN A 277 -0.03 2.34 7.44
N ILE A 278 -0.57 2.60 8.64
CA ILE A 278 -1.26 3.87 8.94
C ILE A 278 -0.47 4.83 9.84
N GLN A 279 0.67 4.40 10.37
CA GLN A 279 1.52 5.19 11.29
C GLN A 279 2.91 5.51 10.70
N GLY A 280 3.29 4.82 9.63
CA GLY A 280 4.61 4.85 9.01
C GLY A 280 5.66 4.09 9.82
N VAL A 281 6.73 3.68 9.12
CA VAL A 281 7.87 2.98 9.72
C VAL A 281 8.67 3.96 10.58
N PRO A 282 8.87 3.69 11.89
CA PRO A 282 9.57 4.60 12.79
C PRO A 282 11.08 4.65 12.51
N ARG A 283 11.63 5.86 12.45
CA ARG A 283 13.08 6.11 12.34
C ARG A 283 13.67 6.68 13.62
N THR A 284 14.96 6.40 13.82
CA THR A 284 15.77 6.88 14.95
C THR A 284 15.91 8.41 15.01
N ASP A 285 15.70 9.11 13.89
CA ASP A 285 15.67 10.58 13.82
C ASP A 285 14.31 11.18 14.23
N GLY A 286 13.35 10.33 14.62
CA GLY A 286 11.98 10.72 15.01
C GLY A 286 11.01 10.88 13.83
N SER A 287 11.48 10.73 12.59
CA SER A 287 10.61 10.75 11.41
C SER A 287 9.89 9.41 11.21
N LYS A 288 8.86 9.44 10.36
CA LYS A 288 8.12 8.25 9.90
C LYS A 288 8.31 8.10 8.41
N TYR A 289 8.54 6.88 7.96
CA TYR A 289 8.70 6.54 6.56
C TYR A 289 7.49 5.77 6.03
N PHE A 290 6.88 6.26 4.94
CA PHE A 290 5.65 5.72 4.37
C PHE A 290 5.87 4.91 3.07
N GLY A 291 7.10 4.54 2.77
CA GLY A 291 7.43 3.82 1.54
C GLY A 291 7.67 2.33 1.73
N TYR A 292 7.99 1.66 0.62
CA TYR A 292 8.37 0.25 0.60
C TYR A 292 9.79 0.02 1.16
N SER A 293 10.09 -1.21 1.56
CA SER A 293 11.44 -1.55 2.00
C SER A 293 12.45 -1.34 0.85
N THR A 294 13.64 -0.81 1.19
CA THR A 294 14.66 -0.42 0.21
C THR A 294 15.84 -1.39 0.13
N GLN A 295 15.84 -2.40 0.99
CA GLN A 295 16.86 -3.43 1.12
C GLN A 295 16.30 -4.67 1.79
N GLN A 296 17.01 -5.78 1.65
CA GLN A 296 16.66 -7.05 2.29
C GLN A 296 17.15 -7.03 3.75
N TYR A 297 16.30 -7.51 4.67
CA TYR A 297 16.64 -7.62 6.08
C TYR A 297 16.87 -9.09 6.48
N ASP A 298 17.55 -9.27 7.61
CA ASP A 298 17.87 -10.61 8.10
C ASP A 298 16.59 -11.38 8.42
N THR A 299 16.59 -12.68 8.10
CA THR A 299 15.48 -13.58 8.45
C THR A 299 15.48 -13.81 9.96
N LEU A 300 14.37 -13.51 10.63
CA LEU A 300 14.18 -13.90 12.03
C LEU A 300 13.68 -15.33 12.10
N ASN A 301 14.32 -16.15 12.92
CA ASN A 301 13.88 -17.51 13.19
C ASN A 301 13.37 -17.58 14.63
N GLU A 302 12.05 -17.64 14.80
CA GLU A 302 11.39 -17.58 16.11
C GLU A 302 11.68 -18.80 17.00
N HIS A 303 12.24 -19.86 16.41
CA HIS A 303 12.78 -21.01 17.15
C HIS A 303 14.17 -20.78 17.75
N ALA A 304 14.87 -19.72 17.34
CA ALA A 304 16.23 -19.40 17.76
C ALA A 304 16.60 -17.93 17.44
N ILE A 305 16.01 -16.98 18.16
CA ILE A 305 16.32 -15.54 18.03
C ILE A 305 17.53 -15.20 18.91
N HIS A 306 18.44 -14.39 18.37
CA HIS A 306 19.63 -13.91 19.08
C HIS A 306 19.47 -12.43 19.40
N GLU A 307 19.09 -12.14 20.64
CA GLU A 307 18.78 -10.80 21.15
C GLU A 307 19.96 -9.84 21.02
N GLU A 308 21.19 -10.33 21.15
CA GLU A 308 22.42 -9.55 21.02
C GLU A 308 22.62 -8.90 19.64
N ASN A 309 21.94 -9.40 18.61
CA ASN A 309 22.06 -8.92 17.23
C ASN A 309 20.95 -7.95 16.82
N GLY A 310 19.88 -7.83 17.63
CA GLY A 310 18.67 -7.12 17.23
C GLY A 310 18.11 -7.63 15.90
N LEU A 311 17.75 -6.70 15.01
CA LEU A 311 17.25 -6.96 13.67
C LEU A 311 18.36 -6.88 12.58
N GLY A 312 19.64 -6.91 13.00
CA GLY A 312 20.81 -6.90 12.12
C GLY A 312 21.18 -5.51 11.59
N SER A 313 22.38 -5.38 11.02
CA SER A 313 22.92 -4.06 10.60
C SER A 313 22.11 -3.38 9.49
N ASN A 314 21.35 -4.13 8.71
CA ASN A 314 20.50 -3.56 7.67
C ASN A 314 19.30 -2.81 8.27
N SER A 315 18.91 -3.05 9.53
CA SER A 315 17.84 -2.26 10.16
C SER A 315 18.32 -0.89 10.68
N HIS A 316 19.58 -0.53 10.44
CA HIS A 316 20.16 0.75 10.88
C HIS A 316 19.29 1.95 10.49
N GLY A 317 19.04 2.82 11.47
CA GLY A 317 18.24 4.02 11.30
C GLY A 317 16.74 3.83 11.59
N PHE A 318 16.27 2.59 11.77
CA PHE A 318 14.90 2.28 12.20
C PHE A 318 14.80 1.97 13.69
N LEU A 319 13.58 2.08 14.22
CA LEU A 319 13.24 1.65 15.58
C LEU A 319 12.47 0.32 15.54
N TYR A 320 12.62 -0.48 16.57
CA TYR A 320 11.81 -1.68 16.79
C TYR A 320 10.47 -1.27 17.41
N ASP A 321 9.38 -1.27 16.65
CA ASP A 321 8.15 -0.57 17.06
C ASP A 321 7.34 -1.25 18.19
N TYR A 322 7.72 -2.46 18.63
CA TYR A 322 7.15 -3.07 19.83
C TYR A 322 7.75 -2.49 21.12
N ASP A 323 8.94 -1.89 21.02
CA ASP A 323 9.50 -0.98 22.01
C ASP A 323 10.02 0.26 21.28
N SER A 324 9.18 1.29 21.16
CA SER A 324 9.50 2.56 20.47
C SER A 324 10.80 3.27 20.88
N ARG A 325 11.53 2.79 21.90
CA ARG A 325 12.85 3.28 22.32
C ARG A 325 14.00 2.40 21.85
N ALA A 326 13.73 1.17 21.44
CA ALA A 326 14.71 0.21 20.96
C ALA A 326 15.14 0.54 19.53
N VAL A 327 16.45 0.68 19.34
CA VAL A 327 17.05 0.85 18.02
C VAL A 327 17.13 -0.51 17.35
N ALA A 328 16.66 -0.60 16.10
CA ALA A 328 16.47 -1.88 15.44
C ALA A 328 17.77 -2.68 15.23
N ASP A 329 18.93 -2.03 15.06
CA ASP A 329 20.24 -2.65 14.86
C ASP A 329 21.07 -2.78 16.16
N ALA A 330 20.43 -2.57 17.31
CA ALA A 330 21.02 -2.76 18.63
C ALA A 330 20.42 -4.01 19.32
N PRO A 331 21.00 -4.49 20.43
CA PRO A 331 20.40 -5.60 21.19
C PRO A 331 18.96 -5.31 21.59
N ILE A 332 18.06 -6.27 21.35
CA ILE A 332 16.62 -6.19 21.63
C ILE A 332 16.22 -7.40 22.48
N ASP A 333 15.57 -7.13 23.61
CA ASP A 333 14.91 -8.15 24.45
C ASP A 333 13.60 -8.56 23.77
N PHE A 334 13.67 -9.57 22.90
CA PHE A 334 12.53 -10.01 22.07
C PHE A 334 11.53 -10.83 22.88
N ASN A 335 11.96 -11.47 23.96
CA ASN A 335 11.10 -12.27 24.82
C ASN A 335 10.53 -11.50 26.03
N ASP A 336 10.88 -10.21 26.15
CA ASP A 336 10.44 -9.27 27.21
C ASP A 336 10.69 -9.79 28.63
N ASN A 337 11.81 -10.49 28.85
CA ASN A 337 12.17 -11.03 30.16
C ASN A 337 12.93 -10.04 31.06
N GLY A 338 13.26 -8.86 30.52
CA GLY A 338 13.96 -7.76 31.18
C GLY A 338 15.48 -7.81 31.04
N THR A 339 16.05 -8.74 30.27
CA THR A 339 17.48 -8.88 30.04
C THR A 339 17.80 -9.34 28.62
N ILE A 340 18.93 -8.90 28.08
CA ILE A 340 19.45 -9.46 26.81
C ILE A 340 20.08 -10.83 27.09
N ASP A 341 19.49 -11.88 26.54
CA ASP A 341 19.98 -13.25 26.63
C ASP A 341 21.26 -13.45 25.80
N ASN A 342 22.21 -14.23 26.33
CA ASN A 342 23.50 -14.53 25.68
C ASN A 342 23.42 -15.80 24.79
N GLY A 343 22.23 -16.12 24.29
CA GLY A 343 21.96 -17.33 23.53
C GLY A 343 20.57 -17.28 22.90
N ALA A 344 20.29 -18.27 22.04
CA ALA A 344 19.06 -18.30 21.28
C ALA A 344 17.82 -18.42 22.19
N VAL A 345 16.83 -17.55 21.97
CA VAL A 345 15.53 -17.58 22.63
C VAL A 345 14.44 -18.03 21.67
N GLN A 346 13.36 -18.58 22.22
CA GLN A 346 12.16 -18.94 21.47
C GLN A 346 11.04 -17.99 21.86
N THR A 347 10.56 -17.22 20.90
CA THR A 347 9.50 -16.25 21.11
C THR A 347 8.84 -15.93 19.78
N ASP A 348 7.52 -15.83 19.81
CA ASP A 348 6.67 -15.43 18.69
C ASP A 348 6.68 -13.90 18.65
N VAL A 349 7.43 -13.32 17.70
CA VAL A 349 7.70 -11.87 17.65
C VAL A 349 6.72 -11.12 16.76
N ASN A 350 5.99 -11.82 15.87
CA ASN A 350 4.89 -11.23 15.12
C ASN A 350 3.52 -11.43 15.81
N ASN A 351 3.46 -12.22 16.89
CA ASN A 351 2.29 -12.55 17.70
C ASN A 351 1.16 -13.24 16.92
N ASP A 352 1.51 -14.13 15.99
CA ASP A 352 0.53 -14.91 15.22
C ASP A 352 0.10 -16.22 15.88
N GLY A 353 0.74 -16.59 16.99
CA GLY A 353 0.48 -17.79 17.78
C GLY A 353 1.29 -19.02 17.35
N GLU A 354 2.12 -18.91 16.31
CA GLU A 354 3.02 -19.95 15.83
C GLU A 354 4.48 -19.47 15.88
N LEU A 355 5.44 -20.41 15.87
CA LEU A 355 6.86 -20.07 15.70
C LEU A 355 7.23 -20.35 14.26
N GLY A 356 7.82 -19.37 13.59
CA GLY A 356 8.13 -19.43 12.18
C GLY A 356 9.51 -18.87 11.81
N ARG A 357 9.65 -18.62 10.51
CA ARG A 357 10.78 -17.91 9.91
C ARG A 357 10.21 -16.70 9.19
N LEU A 358 10.56 -15.51 9.65
CA LEU A 358 10.06 -14.25 9.11
C LEU A 358 11.09 -13.69 8.13
N THR A 359 10.84 -13.88 6.83
CA THR A 359 11.61 -13.25 5.75
C THR A 359 11.23 -11.79 5.59
N ALA A 360 12.15 -10.97 5.11
CA ALA A 360 11.90 -9.55 4.84
C ALA A 360 12.69 -9.14 3.59
N GLN A 361 12.02 -9.16 2.44
CA GLN A 361 12.62 -8.87 1.15
C GLN A 361 12.95 -7.38 0.96
N ASN A 362 13.65 -7.07 -0.13
CA ASN A 362 13.74 -5.71 -0.66
C ASN A 362 12.58 -5.47 -1.64
N ASP A 363 11.53 -4.78 -1.20
CA ASP A 363 10.36 -4.52 -2.03
C ASP A 363 10.70 -3.74 -3.29
N LEU A 364 11.55 -2.71 -3.21
CA LEU A 364 11.91 -1.92 -4.39
C LEU A 364 12.66 -2.72 -5.45
N ALA A 365 13.28 -3.84 -5.07
CA ALA A 365 13.86 -4.78 -6.03
C ALA A 365 12.83 -5.79 -6.57
N ALA A 366 11.68 -5.94 -5.91
CA ALA A 366 10.64 -6.90 -6.23
C ALA A 366 9.44 -6.30 -6.99
N ILE A 367 9.20 -4.97 -6.86
CA ILE A 367 8.07 -4.32 -7.52
C ILE A 367 8.08 -4.53 -9.05
N ARG A 368 6.88 -4.71 -9.60
CA ARG A 368 6.65 -4.95 -11.02
C ARG A 368 5.87 -3.79 -11.61
N PHE A 369 6.49 -3.09 -12.55
CA PHE A 369 5.82 -2.09 -13.35
C PHE A 369 4.92 -2.77 -14.37
N GLN A 370 3.68 -2.30 -14.45
CA GLN A 370 2.60 -3.02 -15.12
C GLN A 370 2.06 -2.33 -16.36
N ALA A 371 2.57 -1.16 -16.72
CA ALA A 371 2.21 -0.52 -17.97
C ALA A 371 2.55 -1.47 -19.13
N ARG A 372 1.60 -1.67 -20.03
CA ARG A 372 1.73 -2.61 -21.16
C ARG A 372 1.20 -1.94 -22.42
N ALA A 373 2.11 -1.63 -23.33
CA ALA A 373 1.75 -1.13 -24.64
C ALA A 373 1.01 -2.18 -25.52
N HIS A 374 -0.32 -2.08 -25.55
CA HIS A 374 -1.32 -2.63 -26.48
C HIS A 374 -1.37 -4.15 -26.87
N GLN A 375 -2.52 -4.49 -27.48
CA GLN A 375 -3.30 -5.73 -27.66
C GLN A 375 -2.66 -6.95 -28.38
N GLY A 376 -1.47 -7.37 -27.97
CA GLY A 376 -0.89 -8.66 -28.38
C GLY A 376 -0.68 -9.66 -27.26
N TYR A 377 -0.60 -9.19 -26.01
CA TYR A 377 -0.31 -10.04 -24.87
C TYR A 377 -1.59 -10.68 -24.36
N ARG A 378 -1.75 -11.97 -24.66
CA ARG A 378 -2.68 -12.82 -23.93
C ARG A 378 -2.30 -12.73 -22.46
N TYR A 379 -3.26 -12.31 -21.64
CA TYR A 379 -3.29 -12.60 -20.21
C TYR A 379 -2.59 -13.94 -19.95
N SER A 380 -1.69 -14.01 -18.97
CA SER A 380 -1.65 -15.26 -18.21
C SER A 380 -3.09 -15.44 -17.74
N VAL A 381 -3.72 -16.52 -18.14
CA VAL A 381 -5.17 -16.77 -17.99
C VAL A 381 -5.59 -16.88 -16.51
N GLU A 382 -4.66 -16.63 -15.58
CA GLU A 382 -4.94 -16.35 -14.19
C GLU A 382 -5.44 -14.91 -14.05
N ARG A 383 -6.69 -14.77 -13.58
CA ARG A 383 -7.17 -13.51 -13.04
C ARG A 383 -6.16 -13.01 -12.01
N PRO A 384 -5.88 -11.68 -11.94
CA PRO A 384 -5.06 -11.14 -10.86
C PRO A 384 -5.60 -11.66 -9.53
N GLU A 385 -4.70 -12.15 -8.66
CA GLU A 385 -5.09 -12.48 -7.30
C GLU A 385 -5.64 -11.21 -6.65
N VAL A 386 -6.66 -11.33 -5.80
CA VAL A 386 -7.20 -10.17 -5.07
C VAL A 386 -6.83 -10.36 -3.62
N THR A 387 -6.18 -9.36 -3.05
CA THR A 387 -5.95 -9.29 -1.61
C THR A 387 -6.87 -8.25 -1.02
N LYS A 388 -7.47 -8.60 0.12
CA LYS A 388 -8.21 -7.64 0.94
C LYS A 388 -7.21 -7.01 1.87
N ASN A 389 -7.28 -5.70 2.04
CA ASN A 389 -6.65 -5.11 3.20
C ASN A 389 -7.48 -5.49 4.43
N GLU A 390 -6.94 -6.32 5.31
CA GLU A 390 -7.65 -6.77 6.51
C GLU A 390 -7.51 -5.75 7.64
N LEU A 391 -6.71 -4.70 7.50
CA LEU A 391 -6.64 -3.62 8.46
C LEU A 391 -7.95 -2.83 8.47
N THR A 392 -8.80 -3.15 9.44
CA THR A 392 -10.03 -2.44 9.74
C THR A 392 -9.82 -1.33 10.77
N ALA A 393 -10.74 -0.37 10.83
CA ALA A 393 -10.73 0.67 11.87
C ALA A 393 -10.76 0.08 13.30
N ASP A 394 -11.48 -1.04 13.51
CA ASP A 394 -11.56 -1.70 14.82
C ASP A 394 -10.24 -2.40 15.17
N MET A 395 -9.66 -3.15 14.23
CA MET A 395 -8.33 -3.75 14.42
C MET A 395 -7.26 -2.68 14.70
N ALA A 396 -7.30 -1.57 13.97
CA ALA A 396 -6.38 -0.47 14.18
C ALA A 396 -6.49 0.10 15.61
N ARG A 397 -7.70 0.23 16.17
CA ARG A 397 -7.89 0.64 17.58
C ARG A 397 -7.42 -0.44 18.57
N GLU A 398 -7.71 -1.71 18.30
CA GLU A 398 -7.28 -2.83 19.16
C GLU A 398 -5.75 -2.93 19.28
N HIS A 399 -5.05 -2.64 18.19
CA HIS A 399 -3.58 -2.61 18.15
C HIS A 399 -2.97 -1.25 18.54
N GLY A 400 -3.78 -0.29 19.00
CA GLY A 400 -3.30 1.05 19.39
C GLY A 400 -2.71 1.86 18.23
N LEU A 401 -3.13 1.55 17.00
CA LEU A 401 -2.72 2.23 15.78
C LEU A 401 -3.52 3.52 15.51
N LEU A 402 -4.71 3.62 16.08
CA LEU A 402 -5.58 4.80 16.10
C LEU A 402 -5.90 5.18 17.56
N ASP A 403 -5.94 6.49 17.82
CA ASP A 403 -6.30 7.08 19.12
C ASP A 403 -7.79 6.97 19.47
#